data_AF-A0A7C1UY97-F1
#
_entry.id   AF-A0A7C1UY97-F1
#
_cell.length_a   1.000
_cell.length_b   1.000
_cell.length_c   1.000
_cell.angle_alpha   90.00
_cell.angle_beta   90.00
_cell.angle_gamma   90.00
#
_symmetry.space_group_name_H-M   'P 1'
#
loop_
_entity.id
_entity.type
_entity.pdbx_description
1 polymer ?
#
loop_
_entity_poly.entity_id
_entity_poly.type
_entity_poly.pdbx_seq_one_letter_code
_entity_poly.pdbx_strand_id
1 'polypeptide(L)'
;MKILSIETSCDETATCILNVKDMVEPVEFNVLANITLSQAKLHAEYGGVFPNLAKREHSKNLVPVLKEVLKKSGLEESTKKPLSSEQIKSLEELLTREPSILEGLSKYLPTIEKPEIDVIAVTSGPGLEPALWVGINFAKALSIIWGIPVIPINHMEGHLLASLAKQEAGSENFAIPEFKFPVLALLISG
;
A
#
# COMPACT_ATOMS: atom_id res chain seq x y z
N MET A 1 -11.38 10.40 6.69
CA MET A 1 -11.23 8.96 6.33
C MET A 1 -9.75 8.67 6.12
N LYS A 2 -9.20 7.66 6.81
CA LYS A 2 -7.79 7.27 6.67
C LYS A 2 -7.63 6.06 5.75
N ILE A 3 -6.78 6.17 4.73
CA ILE A 3 -6.58 5.18 3.68
C ILE A 3 -5.14 4.67 3.75
N LEU A 4 -4.94 3.37 3.95
CA LEU A 4 -3.64 2.72 3.75
C LEU A 4 -3.51 2.30 2.29
N SER A 5 -2.57 2.90 1.56
CA SER A 5 -2.29 2.59 0.17
C SER A 5 -1.09 1.65 0.05
N ILE A 6 -1.16 0.67 -0.85
CA ILE A 6 -0.10 -0.32 -1.11
C ILE A 6 0.15 -0.39 -2.63
N GLU A 7 1.40 -0.22 -3.04
CA GLU A 7 1.85 -0.28 -4.43
C GLU A 7 3.02 -1.28 -4.55
N THR A 8 2.83 -2.30 -5.41
CA THR A 8 3.77 -3.40 -5.67
C THR A 8 3.67 -3.91 -7.11
N SER A 9 3.35 -3.04 -8.08
CA SER A 9 3.13 -3.42 -9.47
C SER A 9 4.41 -3.78 -10.21
N CYS A 10 5.55 -3.17 -9.87
CA CYS A 10 6.81 -3.33 -10.58
C CYS A 10 7.97 -3.62 -9.62
N ASP A 11 8.87 -2.66 -9.38
CA ASP A 11 10.08 -2.83 -8.59
C ASP A 11 10.18 -1.87 -7.40
N GLU A 12 9.14 -1.09 -7.12
CA GLU A 12 8.97 -0.37 -5.85
C GLU A 12 8.02 -1.09 -4.90
N THR A 13 8.44 -1.22 -3.63
CA THR A 13 7.52 -1.55 -2.53
C THR A 13 7.17 -0.25 -1.84
N ALA A 14 5.93 0.22 -2.00
CA ALA A 14 5.51 1.48 -1.43
C ALA A 14 4.23 1.34 -0.61
N THR A 15 4.19 2.08 0.50
CA THR A 15 2.96 2.29 1.26
C THR A 15 2.82 3.74 1.68
N CYS A 16 1.58 4.21 1.74
CA CYS A 16 1.24 5.56 2.14
C CYS A 16 -0.01 5.55 3.01
N ILE A 17 -0.10 6.46 3.97
CA ILE A 17 -1.33 6.70 4.73
C ILE A 17 -1.83 8.11 4.41
N LEU A 18 -3.03 8.17 3.85
CA LEU A 18 -3.72 9.42 3.53
C LEU A 18 -4.82 9.66 4.55
N ASN A 19 -5.01 10.91 4.96
CA ASN A 19 -6.20 11.37 5.66
C ASN A 19 -7.02 12.26 4.72
N VAL A 20 -8.10 11.72 4.17
CA VAL A 20 -9.03 12.42 3.30
C VAL A 20 -10.08 13.11 4.16
N LYS A 21 -10.26 14.42 4.02
CA LYS A 21 -11.30 15.14 4.76
C LYS A 21 -12.68 14.81 4.19
N ASP A 22 -12.84 15.08 2.89
CA ASP A 22 -14.11 15.08 2.17
C ASP A 22 -13.91 14.38 0.82
N MET A 23 -14.91 13.60 0.38
CA MET A 23 -14.92 12.97 -0.96
C MET A 23 -15.67 13.82 -1.99
N VAL A 24 -15.84 15.11 -1.73
CA VAL A 24 -16.49 16.07 -2.62
C VAL A 24 -15.41 16.91 -3.27
N GLU A 25 -15.54 17.17 -4.57
CA GLU A 25 -14.56 17.99 -5.28
C GLU A 25 -14.60 19.45 -4.82
N PRO A 26 -13.44 20.11 -4.64
CA PRO A 26 -12.09 19.55 -4.75
C PRO A 26 -11.77 18.56 -3.61
N VAL A 27 -11.18 17.41 -3.95
CA VAL A 27 -10.86 16.38 -2.97
C VAL A 27 -9.61 16.80 -2.20
N GLU A 28 -9.79 17.17 -0.94
CA GLU A 28 -8.72 17.54 -0.02
C GLU A 28 -8.26 16.37 0.84
N PHE A 29 -6.94 16.17 0.90
CA PHE A 29 -6.33 15.15 1.73
C PHE A 29 -4.97 15.57 2.26
N ASN A 30 -4.55 14.92 3.33
CA ASN A 30 -3.23 15.07 3.93
C ASN A 30 -2.46 13.76 3.83
N VAL A 31 -1.18 13.81 3.48
CA VAL A 31 -0.28 12.64 3.51
C VAL A 31 0.31 12.54 4.92
N LEU A 32 -0.10 11.54 5.69
CA LEU A 32 0.39 11.35 7.07
C LEU A 32 1.77 10.71 7.09
N ALA A 33 2.02 9.76 6.19
CA ALA A 33 3.33 9.15 5.98
C ALA A 33 3.37 8.47 4.61
N ASN A 34 4.53 8.50 3.97
CA ASN A 34 4.81 7.80 2.72
C ASN A 34 6.18 7.11 2.80
N ILE A 35 6.24 5.83 2.48
CA ILE A 35 7.44 5.00 2.48
C ILE A 35 7.56 4.32 1.11
N THR A 36 8.71 4.45 0.47
CA THR A 36 9.00 3.83 -0.82
C THR A 36 10.38 3.18 -0.76
N LEU A 37 10.44 1.88 -1.06
CA LEU A 37 11.69 1.15 -1.23
C LEU A 37 11.81 0.67 -2.68
N SER A 38 12.74 1.28 -3.41
CA SER A 38 13.03 0.92 -4.81
C SER A 38 14.04 -0.21 -4.89
N GLN A 39 13.78 -1.16 -5.78
CA GLN A 39 14.64 -2.29 -6.09
C GLN A 39 15.48 -2.05 -7.37
N ALA A 40 15.38 -0.86 -7.99
CA ALA A 40 16.00 -0.57 -9.29
C ALA A 40 17.49 -0.95 -9.38
N LYS A 41 18.27 -0.73 -8.30
CA LYS A 41 19.69 -1.10 -8.23
C LYS A 41 19.92 -2.61 -8.34
N LEU A 42 19.01 -3.43 -7.80
CA LEU A 42 19.09 -4.89 -7.87
C LEU A 42 18.76 -5.39 -9.28
N HIS A 43 17.80 -4.74 -9.94
CA HIS A 43 17.37 -5.10 -11.30
C HIS A 43 18.34 -4.61 -12.38
N ALA A 44 19.14 -3.57 -12.09
CA ALA A 44 20.13 -3.03 -13.02
C ALA A 44 21.13 -4.09 -13.52
N GLU A 45 21.48 -5.08 -12.68
CA GLU A 45 22.36 -6.20 -13.07
C GLU A 45 21.78 -7.09 -14.17
N TYR A 46 20.45 -7.08 -14.34
CA TYR A 46 19.72 -7.88 -15.31
C TYR A 46 19.31 -7.08 -16.57
N GLY A 47 19.61 -5.78 -16.62
CA GLY A 47 19.22 -4.90 -17.73
C GLY A 47 17.72 -4.62 -17.81
N GLY A 48 16.96 -4.89 -16.74
CA GLY A 48 15.52 -4.72 -16.67
C GLY A 48 14.93 -5.42 -15.44
N VAL A 49 13.65 -5.20 -15.16
CA VAL A 49 13.00 -5.76 -13.97
C VAL A 49 12.87 -7.28 -14.10
N PHE A 50 13.44 -8.02 -13.14
CA PHE A 50 13.35 -9.47 -13.07
C PHE A 50 12.16 -9.88 -12.17
N PRO A 51 11.05 -10.43 -12.72
CA PRO A 51 9.78 -10.53 -11.98
C PRO A 51 9.83 -11.38 -10.71
N ASN A 52 10.58 -12.48 -10.71
CA ASN A 52 10.70 -13.33 -9.52
C ASN A 52 11.51 -12.68 -8.41
N LEU A 53 12.52 -11.87 -8.77
CA LEU A 53 13.28 -11.07 -7.82
C LEU A 53 12.38 -9.97 -7.24
N ALA A 54 11.59 -9.31 -8.08
CA ALA A 54 10.67 -8.28 -7.64
C ALA A 54 9.65 -8.80 -6.61
N LYS A 55 8.99 -9.92 -6.95
CA LYS A 55 8.12 -10.67 -6.02
C LYS A 55 8.80 -10.91 -4.66
N ARG A 56 10.03 -11.42 -4.66
CA ARG A 56 10.75 -11.78 -3.44
C ARG A 56 11.04 -10.55 -2.58
N GLU A 57 11.48 -9.46 -3.20
CA GLU A 57 11.77 -8.23 -2.47
C GLU A 57 10.51 -7.57 -1.91
N HIS A 58 9.36 -7.60 -2.60
CA HIS A 58 8.09 -7.17 -2.01
C HIS A 58 7.74 -7.99 -0.77
N SER A 59 7.80 -9.33 -0.86
CA SER A 59 7.48 -10.21 0.27
C SER A 59 8.36 -9.97 1.50
N LYS A 60 9.61 -9.58 1.29
CA LYS A 60 10.56 -9.24 2.35
C LYS A 60 10.28 -7.87 2.96
N ASN A 61 9.86 -6.90 2.14
CA ASN A 61 9.85 -5.49 2.52
C ASN A 61 8.47 -4.97 2.98
N LEU A 62 7.35 -5.61 2.63
CA LEU A 62 6.01 -5.12 2.98
C LEU A 62 5.77 -4.97 4.48
N VAL A 63 6.18 -5.94 5.30
CA VAL A 63 6.01 -5.86 6.76
C VAL A 63 6.90 -4.76 7.37
N PRO A 64 8.20 -4.65 7.05
CA PRO A 64 9.03 -3.50 7.45
C PRO A 64 8.45 -2.14 7.04
N VAL A 65 7.98 -2.03 5.80
CA VAL A 65 7.41 -0.79 5.25
C VAL A 65 6.10 -0.43 5.96
N LEU A 66 5.25 -1.40 6.27
CA LEU A 66 4.05 -1.20 7.08
C LEU A 66 4.38 -0.66 8.48
N LYS A 67 5.37 -1.25 9.16
CA LYS A 67 5.84 -0.78 10.47
C LYS A 67 6.27 0.68 10.41
N GLU A 68 7.08 1.01 9.42
CA GLU A 68 7.62 2.36 9.27
C GLU A 68 6.53 3.39 8.96
N VAL A 69 5.56 3.06 8.09
CA VAL A 69 4.48 4.00 7.74
C VAL A 69 3.51 4.22 8.92
N LEU A 70 3.18 3.17 9.68
CA LEU A 70 2.35 3.29 10.89
C LEU A 70 3.05 4.13 11.96
N LYS A 71 4.36 3.91 12.16
CA LYS A 71 5.15 4.68 13.10
C LYS A 71 5.25 6.16 12.71
N LYS A 72 5.59 6.47 11.45
CA LYS A 72 5.73 7.86 10.99
C LYS A 72 4.41 8.62 10.96
N SER A 73 3.29 7.94 10.69
CA SER A 73 1.96 8.54 10.74
C SER A 73 1.42 8.74 12.15
N GLY A 74 2.09 8.20 13.17
CA GLY A 74 1.63 8.26 14.57
C GLY A 74 0.43 7.35 14.86
N LEU A 75 0.16 6.35 14.00
CA LEU A 75 -0.96 5.42 14.14
C LEU A 75 -0.54 4.05 14.70
N GLU A 76 0.71 3.92 15.15
CA GLU A 76 1.21 2.72 15.83
C GLU A 76 1.00 2.86 17.35
N GLU A 77 0.00 2.15 17.87
CA GLU A 77 -0.23 2.01 19.32
C GLU A 77 0.09 0.59 19.76
N SER A 78 0.82 0.43 20.86
CA SER A 78 1.22 -0.89 21.35
C SER A 78 0.07 -1.61 22.06
N THR A 79 -0.10 -2.90 21.77
CA THR A 79 -1.04 -3.78 22.47
C THR A 79 -0.43 -5.16 22.71
N LYS A 80 -1.14 -6.02 23.43
CA LYS A 80 -0.83 -7.45 23.55
C LYS A 80 -2.10 -8.25 23.35
N LYS A 81 -2.54 -8.32 22.09
CA LYS A 81 -3.78 -9.02 21.71
C LYS A 81 -3.42 -10.13 20.72
N PRO A 82 -3.42 -11.40 21.14
CA PRO A 82 -3.12 -12.49 20.22
C PRO A 82 -4.18 -12.56 19.11
N LEU A 83 -3.76 -12.99 17.93
CA LEU A 83 -4.70 -13.31 16.84
C LEU A 83 -5.56 -14.53 17.25
N SER A 84 -6.82 -14.52 16.84
CA SER A 84 -7.69 -15.68 17.03
C SER A 84 -7.24 -16.87 16.18
N SER A 85 -7.59 -18.09 16.58
CA SER A 85 -7.26 -19.31 15.83
C SER A 85 -7.83 -19.30 14.40
N GLU A 86 -9.00 -18.70 14.21
CA GLU A 86 -9.63 -18.53 12.89
C GLU A 86 -8.81 -17.58 12.00
N GLN A 87 -8.41 -16.42 12.54
CA GLN A 87 -7.53 -15.47 11.84
C GLN A 87 -6.20 -16.11 11.43
N ILE A 88 -5.55 -16.85 12.34
CA ILE A 88 -4.29 -17.54 12.05
C ILE A 88 -4.46 -18.51 10.89
N LYS A 89 -5.49 -19.37 10.94
CA LYS A 89 -5.78 -20.33 9.87
C LYS A 89 -6.02 -19.64 8.52
N SER A 90 -6.83 -18.57 8.50
CA SER A 90 -7.08 -17.81 7.27
C SER A 90 -5.82 -17.15 6.71
N LEU A 91 -4.92 -16.67 7.57
CA LEU A 91 -3.63 -16.12 7.14
C LEU A 91 -2.72 -17.21 6.55
N GLU A 92 -2.65 -18.38 7.16
CA GLU A 92 -1.85 -19.52 6.67
C GLU A 92 -2.31 -19.97 5.28
N GLU A 93 -3.62 -20.10 5.07
CA GLU A 93 -4.22 -20.45 3.79
C GLU A 93 -3.98 -19.38 2.72
N LEU A 94 -4.18 -18.09 3.06
CA LEU A 94 -4.00 -16.98 2.12
C LEU A 94 -2.53 -16.77 1.71
N LEU A 95 -1.61 -16.86 2.67
CA LEU A 95 -0.19 -16.52 2.49
C LEU A 95 0.70 -17.75 2.28
N THR A 96 0.12 -18.87 1.84
CA THR A 96 0.87 -20.12 1.57
C THR A 96 2.06 -19.91 0.60
N ARG A 97 1.96 -18.94 -0.33
CA ARG A 97 3.02 -18.60 -1.29
C ARG A 97 3.96 -17.47 -0.83
N GLU A 98 3.68 -16.86 0.32
CA GLU A 98 4.40 -15.70 0.87
C GLU A 98 4.76 -15.91 2.36
N PRO A 99 5.57 -16.95 2.70
CA PRO A 99 5.84 -17.33 4.09
C PRO A 99 6.51 -16.22 4.91
N SER A 100 7.37 -15.40 4.28
CA SER A 100 8.01 -14.26 4.95
C SER A 100 7.00 -13.22 5.45
N ILE A 101 5.91 -13.00 4.69
CA ILE A 101 4.83 -12.11 5.09
C ILE A 101 4.05 -12.71 6.25
N LEU A 102 3.69 -14.00 6.14
CA LEU A 102 2.99 -14.72 7.20
C LEU A 102 3.75 -14.64 8.52
N GLU A 103 5.04 -14.95 8.50
CA GLU A 103 5.91 -14.86 9.68
C GLU A 103 5.96 -13.44 10.24
N GLY A 104 6.17 -12.45 9.37
CA GLY A 104 6.29 -11.05 9.77
C GLY A 104 5.01 -10.49 10.38
N LEU A 105 3.85 -10.75 9.77
CA LEU A 105 2.54 -10.31 10.27
C LEU A 105 2.14 -11.03 11.55
N SER A 106 2.37 -12.35 11.64
CA SER A 106 2.04 -13.14 12.84
C SER A 106 2.84 -12.69 14.07
N LYS A 107 4.05 -12.19 13.85
CA LYS A 107 4.89 -11.60 14.92
C LYS A 107 4.51 -10.16 15.24
N TYR A 108 4.12 -9.37 14.23
CA TYR A 108 3.92 -7.93 14.40
C TYR A 108 2.50 -7.54 14.81
N LEU A 109 1.47 -8.04 14.12
CA LEU A 109 0.09 -7.61 14.37
C LEU A 109 -0.40 -7.84 15.81
N PRO A 110 0.00 -8.90 16.54
CA PRO A 110 -0.35 -9.03 17.96
C PRO A 110 0.22 -7.97 18.89
N THR A 111 1.23 -7.22 18.41
CA THR A 111 1.97 -6.22 19.21
C THR A 111 1.42 -4.81 19.05
N ILE A 112 0.48 -4.59 18.13
CA ILE A 112 -0.13 -3.29 17.87
C ILE A 112 -1.65 -3.37 17.95
N GLU A 113 -2.29 -2.31 18.47
CA GLU A 113 -3.74 -2.19 18.35
C GLU A 113 -4.12 -1.99 16.88
N LYS A 114 -5.37 -2.28 16.52
CA LYS A 114 -5.87 -1.96 15.17
C LYS A 114 -5.66 -0.45 14.93
N PRO A 115 -4.84 -0.05 13.93
CA PRO A 115 -4.66 1.37 13.64
C PRO A 115 -5.97 2.00 13.18
N GLU A 116 -6.11 3.32 13.36
CA GLU A 116 -7.26 4.09 12.88
C GLU A 116 -7.30 4.24 11.35
N ILE A 117 -7.33 3.12 10.62
CA ILE A 117 -7.40 3.03 9.17
C ILE A 117 -8.78 2.50 8.78
N ASP A 118 -9.45 3.18 7.86
CA ASP A 118 -10.82 2.88 7.45
C ASP A 118 -10.87 1.92 6.26
N VAL A 119 -9.87 1.98 5.37
CA VAL A 119 -9.80 1.16 4.15
C VAL A 119 -8.35 0.93 3.71
N ILE A 120 -8.15 -0.17 2.99
CA ILE A 120 -6.88 -0.48 2.33
C ILE A 120 -7.06 -0.33 0.82
N ALA A 121 -6.33 0.59 0.21
CA ALA A 121 -6.23 0.71 -1.24
C ALA A 121 -5.01 -0.07 -1.73
N VAL A 122 -5.17 -0.96 -2.70
CA VAL A 122 -4.05 -1.76 -3.24
C VAL A 122 -4.09 -1.79 -4.74
N THR A 123 -2.94 -1.59 -5.37
CA THR A 123 -2.82 -1.68 -6.82
C THR A 123 -3.12 -3.10 -7.29
N SER A 124 -4.14 -3.25 -8.15
CA SER A 124 -4.54 -4.53 -8.73
C SER A 124 -4.06 -4.72 -10.18
N GLY A 125 -3.51 -3.67 -10.78
CA GLY A 125 -2.90 -3.70 -12.11
C GLY A 125 -3.12 -2.40 -12.90
N PRO A 126 -2.54 -2.28 -14.11
CA PRO A 126 -1.60 -3.21 -14.72
C PRO A 126 -0.26 -3.29 -13.96
N GLY A 127 0.54 -4.33 -14.23
CA GLY A 127 1.82 -4.57 -13.58
C GLY A 127 2.31 -6.01 -13.74
N LEU A 128 3.44 -6.34 -13.11
CA LEU A 128 3.96 -7.70 -13.06
C LEU A 128 3.06 -8.55 -12.15
N GLU A 129 2.34 -9.50 -12.74
CA GLU A 129 1.46 -10.43 -12.02
C GLU A 129 2.08 -10.99 -10.72
N PRO A 130 3.30 -11.58 -10.72
CA PRO A 130 3.86 -12.14 -9.50
C PRO A 130 4.17 -11.11 -8.41
N ALA A 131 4.35 -9.83 -8.76
CA ALA A 131 4.56 -8.74 -7.83
C ALA A 131 3.23 -8.20 -7.28
N LEU A 132 2.24 -7.98 -8.14
CA LEU A 132 0.89 -7.54 -7.78
C LEU A 132 0.24 -8.47 -6.75
N TRP A 133 0.33 -9.79 -6.95
CA TRP A 133 -0.26 -10.77 -6.04
C TRP A 133 0.27 -10.66 -4.60
N VAL A 134 1.53 -10.24 -4.42
CA VAL A 134 2.11 -10.07 -3.09
C VAL A 134 1.43 -8.93 -2.35
N GLY A 135 1.28 -7.77 -2.98
CA GLY A 135 0.56 -6.63 -2.40
C GLY A 135 -0.90 -6.94 -2.15
N ILE A 136 -1.59 -7.59 -3.10
CA ILE A 136 -3.00 -7.97 -2.96
C ILE A 136 -3.23 -8.94 -1.79
N ASN A 137 -2.40 -9.99 -1.68
CA ASN A 137 -2.51 -10.95 -0.58
C ASN A 137 -2.16 -10.30 0.77
N PHE A 138 -1.18 -9.40 0.79
CA PHE A 138 -0.85 -8.62 1.97
C PHE A 138 -2.01 -7.72 2.43
N ALA A 139 -2.63 -7.00 1.50
CA ALA A 139 -3.82 -6.17 1.78
C ALA A 139 -4.99 -7.01 2.32
N LYS A 140 -5.25 -8.17 1.71
CA LYS A 140 -6.28 -9.12 2.18
C LYS A 140 -5.96 -9.68 3.57
N ALA A 141 -4.69 -9.99 3.85
CA ALA A 141 -4.26 -10.44 5.17
C ALA A 141 -4.56 -9.38 6.24
N LEU A 142 -4.22 -8.12 5.98
CA LEU A 142 -4.54 -7.01 6.88
C LEU A 142 -6.05 -6.82 7.04
N SER A 143 -6.82 -6.95 5.95
CA SER A 143 -8.28 -6.89 5.97
C SER A 143 -8.92 -7.95 6.87
N ILE A 144 -8.44 -9.20 6.81
CA ILE A 144 -8.91 -10.29 7.70
C ILE A 144 -8.66 -9.94 9.17
N ILE A 145 -7.51 -9.33 9.49
CA ILE A 145 -7.16 -9.02 10.88
C ILE A 145 -7.88 -7.78 11.40
N TRP A 146 -7.95 -6.71 10.60
CA TRP A 146 -8.52 -5.43 11.04
C TRP A 146 -10.01 -5.28 10.73
N GLY A 147 -10.59 -6.19 9.94
CA GLY A 147 -11.99 -6.15 9.54
C GLY A 147 -12.33 -4.91 8.72
N ILE A 148 -11.42 -4.47 7.84
CA ILE A 148 -11.59 -3.27 7.00
C ILE A 148 -11.57 -3.64 5.52
N PRO A 149 -12.33 -2.93 4.66
CA PRO A 149 -12.41 -3.24 3.24
C PRO A 149 -11.08 -3.06 2.50
N VAL A 150 -10.93 -3.79 1.39
CA VAL A 150 -9.85 -3.62 0.41
C VAL A 150 -10.45 -3.09 -0.89
N ILE A 151 -9.92 -1.97 -1.37
CA ILE A 151 -10.30 -1.37 -2.65
C ILE A 151 -9.18 -1.64 -3.67
N PRO A 152 -9.49 -2.34 -4.79
CA PRO A 152 -8.55 -2.51 -5.88
C PRO A 152 -8.39 -1.18 -6.64
N ILE A 153 -7.14 -0.80 -6.92
CA ILE A 153 -6.80 0.43 -7.63
C ILE A 153 -6.13 0.11 -8.96
N ASN A 154 -6.51 0.84 -10.01
CA ASN A 154 -5.81 0.80 -11.28
C ASN A 154 -4.54 1.67 -11.19
N HIS A 155 -3.39 1.08 -11.50
CA HIS A 155 -2.08 1.75 -11.44
C HIS A 155 -2.04 3.02 -12.31
N MET A 156 -2.62 2.96 -13.51
CA MET A 156 -2.64 4.08 -14.46
C MET A 156 -3.59 5.19 -14.03
N GLU A 157 -4.72 4.86 -13.40
CA GLU A 157 -5.59 5.86 -12.78
C GLU A 157 -4.89 6.57 -11.62
N GLY A 158 -4.08 5.83 -10.85
CA GLY A 158 -3.20 6.40 -9.83
C GLY A 158 -2.25 7.45 -10.42
N HIS A 159 -1.54 7.12 -11.50
CA HIS A 159 -0.68 8.07 -12.21
C HIS A 159 -1.42 9.31 -12.69
N LEU A 160 -2.61 9.13 -13.27
CA LEU A 160 -3.44 10.23 -13.75
C LEU A 160 -3.83 11.18 -12.61
N LEU A 161 -4.44 10.66 -11.54
CA LEU A 161 -4.96 11.46 -10.45
C LEU A 161 -3.84 12.10 -9.62
N ALA A 162 -2.73 11.39 -9.42
CA ALA A 162 -1.56 11.95 -8.73
C ALA A 162 -0.99 13.17 -9.47
N SER A 163 -1.03 13.18 -10.81
CA SER A 163 -0.56 14.33 -11.61
C SER A 163 -1.44 15.59 -11.47
N LEU A 164 -2.70 15.41 -11.04
CA LEU A 164 -3.64 16.50 -10.80
C LEU A 164 -3.56 17.05 -9.37
N ALA A 165 -2.96 16.29 -8.44
CA ALA A 165 -2.85 16.68 -7.04
C ALA A 165 -1.90 17.88 -6.89
N LYS A 166 -2.40 18.94 -6.26
CA LYS A 166 -1.61 20.15 -5.95
C LYS A 166 -1.28 20.18 -4.47
N GLN A 167 0.01 20.25 -4.16
CA GLN A 167 0.50 20.40 -2.79
C GLN A 167 0.43 21.86 -2.35
N GLU A 168 -0.09 22.11 -1.15
CA GLU A 168 0.01 23.41 -0.50
C GLU A 168 1.46 23.63 -0.02
N ALA A 169 2.05 24.77 -0.38
CA ALA A 169 3.47 25.05 -0.18
C ALA A 169 3.92 24.87 1.29
N GLY A 170 4.90 24.00 1.51
CA GLY A 170 5.47 23.74 2.83
C GLY A 170 4.60 22.86 3.75
N SER A 171 3.56 22.21 3.22
CA SER A 171 2.69 21.31 3.96
C SER A 171 2.58 19.93 3.30
N GLU A 172 2.09 18.94 4.02
CA GLU A 172 1.69 17.63 3.47
C GLU A 172 0.21 17.62 3.04
N ASN A 173 -0.39 18.79 2.81
CA ASN A 173 -1.76 18.92 2.35
C ASN A 173 -1.80 18.98 0.81
N PHE A 174 -2.75 18.26 0.24
CA PHE A 174 -2.97 18.15 -1.19
C PHE A 174 -4.44 18.37 -1.51
N ALA A 175 -4.69 18.92 -2.69
CA ALA A 175 -6.02 19.01 -3.26
C ALA A 175 -6.00 18.52 -4.72
N ILE A 176 -6.94 17.64 -5.07
CA ILE A 176 -7.26 17.34 -6.46
C ILE A 176 -8.42 18.25 -6.87
N PRO A 177 -8.22 19.16 -7.86
CA PRO A 177 -9.26 20.10 -8.27
C PRO A 177 -10.42 19.40 -8.98
N GLU A 178 -11.58 20.05 -9.00
CA GLU A 178 -12.66 19.67 -9.92
C GLU A 178 -12.19 19.77 -11.38
N PHE A 179 -12.52 18.77 -12.18
CA PHE A 179 -12.27 18.77 -13.62
C PHE A 179 -13.45 18.18 -14.39
N LYS A 180 -13.65 18.63 -15.63
CA LYS A 180 -14.78 18.22 -16.45
C LYS A 180 -14.34 17.24 -17.52
N PHE A 181 -15.12 16.17 -17.68
CA PHE A 181 -14.96 15.22 -18.79
C PHE A 181 -15.53 15.78 -20.10
N PRO A 182 -14.98 15.37 -21.26
CA PRO A 182 -13.87 14.43 -21.44
C PRO A 182 -12.49 15.07 -21.17
N VAL A 183 -11.56 14.26 -20.66
CA VAL A 183 -10.16 14.66 -20.41
C VAL A 183 -9.25 13.79 -21.27
N LEU A 184 -8.18 14.39 -21.80
CA LEU A 184 -7.08 13.69 -22.46
C LEU A 184 -5.85 13.75 -21.57
N ALA A 185 -5.20 12.60 -21.34
CA ALA A 185 -3.98 12.50 -20.56
C ALA A 185 -2.89 11.75 -21.33
N LEU A 186 -1.65 12.22 -21.18
CA LEU A 186 -0.46 11.61 -21.74
C LEU A 186 0.47 11.20 -20.60
N LEU A 187 0.60 9.90 -20.36
CA LEU A 187 1.49 9.32 -19.35
C LEU A 187 2.77 8.87 -20.03
N ILE A 188 3.91 9.45 -19.65
CA ILE A 188 5.24 9.11 -20.19
C ILE A 188 6.11 8.68 -19.02
N SER A 189 6.34 7.37 -18.90
CA SER A 189 7.25 6.75 -17.92
C SER A 189 8.40 6.02 -18.63
N GLY A 190 9.46 5.74 -17.88
CA GLY A 190 10.67 5.03 -18.36
C GLY A 190 10.55 3.52 -18.39
#